data_AF-A0A5K1AJ18-F1
#
_entry.id   AF-A0A5K1AJ18-F1
#
_cell.length_a   1.000
_cell.length_b   1.000
_cell.length_c   1.000
_cell.angle_alpha   90.00
_cell.angle_beta   90.00
_cell.angle_gamma   90.00
#
_symmetry.space_group_name_H-M   'P 1'
#
loop_
_entity.id
_entity.type
_entity.pdbx_description
1 polymer ?
#
loop_
_entity_poly.entity_id
_entity_poly.type
_entity_poly.pdbx_seq_one_letter_code
_entity_poly.pdbx_strand_id
1 'polypeptide(L)' 'GGRLSNRLFYLSIPPNVFINAVKCASLSASSSNGWTRVIVEKPFGRDSESSAALTRGLKKYLKEDQIF' A
#
# COMPACT_ATOMS: atom_id res chain seq x y z
N GLY A 1 1.90 4.67 -28.91
CA GLY A 1 1.96 5.51 -27.69
C GLY A 1 1.23 4.80 -26.58
N GLY A 2 1.94 4.26 -25.59
CA GLY A 2 1.31 3.59 -24.45
C GLY A 2 0.73 4.61 -23.48
N ARG A 3 -0.57 4.54 -23.22
CA ARG A 3 -1.28 5.45 -22.30
C ARG A 3 -0.74 5.22 -20.88
N LEU A 4 -0.40 6.29 -20.16
CA LEU A 4 0.05 6.22 -18.77
C LEU A 4 -1.04 5.55 -17.91
N SER A 5 -0.69 4.47 -17.20
CA SER A 5 -1.65 3.65 -16.46
C SER A 5 -1.52 3.85 -14.95
N ASN A 6 -1.98 4.99 -14.45
CA ASN A 6 -1.94 5.26 -13.02
C ASN A 6 -2.93 4.37 -12.24
N ARG A 7 -2.52 3.87 -11.07
CA ARG A 7 -3.30 2.92 -10.27
C ARG A 7 -3.39 3.38 -8.81
N LEU A 8 -4.61 3.42 -8.28
CA LEU A 8 -4.90 3.76 -6.89
C LEU A 8 -5.60 2.57 -6.24
N PHE A 9 -5.05 2.07 -5.13
CA PHE A 9 -5.64 0.99 -4.33
C PHE A 9 -6.15 1.56 -3.01
N TYR A 10 -7.45 1.53 -2.80
CA TYR A 10 -8.06 1.92 -1.53
C TYR A 10 -8.37 0.66 -0.71
N LEU A 11 -7.67 0.48 0.41
CA LEU A 11 -7.74 -0.72 1.22
C LEU A 11 -8.76 -0.56 2.36
N SER A 12 -10.03 -0.73 2.04
CA SER A 12 -11.13 -0.84 3.03
C SER A 12 -11.30 -2.29 3.51
N ILE A 13 -10.22 -2.86 4.06
CA ILE A 13 -10.16 -4.25 4.50
C ILE A 13 -9.62 -4.33 5.93
N PRO A 14 -9.80 -5.45 6.64
CA PRO A 14 -9.26 -5.63 7.98
C PRO A 14 -7.71 -5.47 8.05
N PRO A 15 -7.14 -4.96 9.16
CA PRO A 15 -5.70 -4.65 9.24
C PRO A 15 -4.79 -5.88 9.09
N ASN A 16 -5.27 -7.06 9.47
CA ASN A 16 -4.51 -8.32 9.39
C ASN A 16 -4.20 -8.75 7.94
N VAL A 17 -4.93 -8.23 6.94
CA VAL A 17 -4.71 -8.54 5.53
C VAL A 17 -3.98 -7.44 4.75
N PHE A 18 -3.71 -6.28 5.36
CA PHE A 18 -3.06 -5.13 4.68
C PHE A 18 -1.73 -5.49 4.04
N ILE A 19 -0.83 -6.15 4.79
CA ILE A 19 0.51 -6.48 4.28
C ILE A 19 0.41 -7.41 3.07
N ASN A 20 -0.49 -8.40 3.11
CA ASN A 20 -0.68 -9.32 2.00
C ASN A 20 -1.30 -8.62 0.78
N ALA A 21 -2.31 -7.77 0.99
CA ALA A 21 -2.92 -6.99 -0.09
C ALA A 21 -1.90 -6.06 -0.76
N VAL A 22 -1.09 -5.36 0.03
CA VAL A 22 -0.05 -4.45 -0.45
C VAL A 22 1.06 -5.19 -1.19
N LYS A 23 1.49 -6.35 -0.67
CA LYS A 23 2.45 -7.22 -1.37
C LYS A 23 1.94 -7.60 -2.75
N CYS A 24 0.70 -8.07 -2.86
CA CYS A 24 0.09 -8.42 -4.15
C CYS A 24 -0.06 -7.20 -5.06
N ALA A 25 -0.49 -6.06 -4.52
CA ALA A 25 -0.62 -4.82 -5.28
C ALA A 25 0.72 -4.36 -5.87
N SER A 26 1.79 -4.42 -5.07
CA SER A 26 3.15 -4.03 -5.50
C SER A 26 3.74 -5.00 -6.53
N LEU A 27 3.62 -6.32 -6.31
CA LEU A 27 4.24 -7.33 -7.17
C LEU A 27 3.48 -7.60 -8.46
N SER A 28 2.15 -7.62 -8.42
CA SER A 28 1.33 -8.11 -9.53
C SER A 28 0.49 -7.04 -10.21
N ALA A 29 0.20 -5.94 -9.51
CA ALA A 29 -0.75 -4.94 -9.99
C ALA A 29 -0.16 -3.53 -10.04
N SER A 30 1.16 -3.38 -9.89
CA SER A 30 1.85 -2.11 -10.04
C SER A 30 1.84 -1.65 -11.49
N SER A 31 1.81 -0.34 -11.66
CA SER A 31 1.90 0.27 -12.98
C SER A 31 3.32 0.22 -13.51
N SER A 32 3.48 -0.25 -14.75
CA SER A 32 4.78 -0.28 -15.44
C SER A 32 5.17 1.06 -16.06
N ASN A 33 4.21 1.96 -16.27
CA ASN A 33 4.41 3.23 -16.97
C ASN A 33 3.75 4.44 -16.29
N GLY A 34 3.21 4.27 -15.08
CA GLY A 34 2.54 5.30 -14.29
C GLY A 34 2.81 5.12 -12.80
N TRP A 35 2.14 5.89 -11.96
CA TRP A 35 2.28 5.74 -10.51
C TRP A 35 1.34 4.67 -9.96
N THR A 36 1.75 4.09 -8.83
CA THR A 36 0.88 3.24 -8.01
C THR A 36 0.83 3.83 -6.61
N ARG A 37 -0.36 4.10 -6.09
CA ARG A 37 -0.59 4.63 -4.74
C ARG A 37 -1.56 3.74 -4.00
N VAL A 38 -1.38 3.63 -2.70
CA VAL A 38 -2.21 2.84 -1.80
C VAL A 38 -2.71 3.75 -0.69
N ILE A 39 -4.03 3.81 -0.53
CA ILE A 39 -4.69 4.47 0.59
C ILE A 39 -5.05 3.40 1.62
N VAL A 40 -4.59 3.58 2.85
CA VAL A 40 -4.86 2.67 3.97
C VAL A 40 -5.78 3.34 4.98
N GLU A 41 -6.87 2.66 5.34
CA GLU A 41 -7.83 3.17 6.32
C GLU A 41 -7.41 2.90 7.76
N LYS A 42 -7.89 3.76 8.67
CA LYS A 42 -7.66 3.61 10.11
C LYS A 42 -8.41 2.38 10.65
N PRO A 43 -7.91 1.73 11.72
CA PRO A 43 -6.78 2.12 12.57
C PRO A 43 -5.42 1.58 12.10
N PHE A 44 -4.39 2.42 12.18
CA PHE A 44 -2.99 2.07 11.90
C PHE A 44 -2.34 1.31 13.07
N GLY A 45 -2.96 0.23 13.55
CA GLY A 45 -2.58 -0.38 14.82
C GLY A 45 -3.25 0.28 16.02
N ARG A 46 -2.97 -0.24 17.21
CA ARG A 46 -3.62 0.15 18.48
C ARG A 46 -2.75 1.08 19.33
N ASP A 47 -1.46 1.16 19.03
CA ASP A 47 -0.43 1.92 19.75
C ASP A 47 0.67 2.35 18.76
N SER A 48 1.62 3.17 19.24
CA SER A 48 2.73 3.67 18.43
C SER A 48 3.62 2.55 17.89
N GLU A 49 3.80 1.47 18.64
CA GLU A 49 4.64 0.33 18.27
C GLU A 49 4.02 -0.47 17.12
N SER A 50 2.74 -0.79 17.21
CA SER A 50 1.96 -1.49 16.19
C SER A 50 1.80 -0.64 14.93
N SER A 51 1.63 0.68 15.05
CA SER A 51 1.67 1.61 13.91
C SER A 51 3.02 1.61 13.21
N ALA A 52 4.11 1.65 13.98
CA ALA A 52 5.46 1.59 13.42
C ALA A 52 5.72 0.22 12.76
N ALA A 53 5.23 -0.88 13.34
CA ALA A 53 5.36 -2.22 12.78
C ALA A 53 4.61 -2.36 11.44
N LEU A 54 3.37 -1.86 11.36
CA LEU A 54 2.59 -1.81 10.13
C LEU A 54 3.31 -0.98 9.07
N THR A 55 3.75 0.22 9.41
CA THR A 55 4.49 1.12 8.50
C THR A 55 5.77 0.46 7.99
N ARG A 56 6.55 -0.19 8.86
CA ARG A 56 7.75 -0.94 8.46
C ARG A 56 7.41 -2.08 7.50
N GLY A 57 6.28 -2.76 7.70
CA GLY A 57 5.80 -3.80 6.80
C GLY A 57 5.41 -3.25 5.42
N LEU A 58 4.69 -2.13 5.38
CA LEU A 58 4.28 -1.45 4.14
C LEU A 58 5.49 -0.95 3.35
N LYS A 59 6.47 -0.35 4.04
CA LYS A 59 7.72 0.16 3.44
C LYS A 59 8.59 -0.91 2.76
N LYS A 60 8.36 -2.20 3.02
CA LYS A 60 9.05 -3.29 2.31
C LYS A 60 8.57 -3.43 0.86
N TYR A 61 7.35 -2.99 0.57
CA TYR A 61 6.68 -3.22 -0.72
C TYR A 61 6.32 -1.92 -1.43
N LEU A 62 6.19 -0.81 -0.69
CA LEU A 62 5.82 0.50 -1.20
C LEU A 62 6.85 1.53 -0.74
N LYS A 63 7.09 2.55 -1.57
CA LYS A 63 7.81 3.75 -1.17
C LYS A 63 6.89 4.68 -0.36
N GLU A 64 7.47 5.60 0.42
CA GLU A 64 6.69 6.53 1.25
C GLU A 64 5.73 7.40 0.43
N ASP A 65 6.13 7.83 -0.76
CA ASP A 65 5.31 8.63 -1.69
C ASP A 65 4.14 7.85 -2.32
N GLN A 66 4.05 6.54 -2.04
CA GLN A 66 2.98 5.67 -2.49
C GLN A 66 1.97 5.33 -1.39
N ILE A 67 2.22 5.69 -0.13
CA ILE A 67 1.37 5.35 1.02
C ILE A 67 0.60 6.60 1.47
N PHE A 68 -0.72 6.50 1.51
CA PHE A 68 -1.63 7.59 1.89
C PHE A 68 -2.64 7.16 2.94
#